data_AF-A0ABD1SEU5-F1
#
_entry.id   AF-A0ABD1SEU5-F1
#
_cell.length_a   1.000
_cell.length_b   1.000
_cell.length_c   1.000
_cell.angle_alpha   90.00
_cell.angle_beta   90.00
_cell.angle_gamma   90.00
#
_symmetry.space_group_name_H-M   'P 1'
#
loop_
_entity.id
_entity.type
_entity.pdbx_description
1 polymer ?
#
loop_
_entity_poly.entity_id
_entity_poly.type
_entity_poly.pdbx_seq_one_letter_code
_entity_poly.pdbx_strand_id
1 'polypeptide(L)'
;MYSIPSFYELGNCSDFLQTEMSNLENGNLSPRSIAEAKAVAANNSHKEAERRRRKRINAHIATLKTILPNTIKTDKASLLAEAVRRVRELKKTTAELTAMEEEDTDDISNTKLKCIFPSETDELKVSYCDDNSGLIKASICCEDRPEIILELIQALKSVRGKVMRAEMATVGGRTKSILWVQILGTVGNEDSLGTLRRAMKVVMDKSTLLAGSGQALPGNKRPRYYHF
;
A
#
# COMPACT_ATOMS: atom_id res chain seq x y z
N MET A 1 -8.85 -5.54 -21.91
CA MET A 1 -7.60 -5.83 -21.17
C MET A 1 -6.49 -5.02 -21.82
N TYR A 2 -6.13 -3.86 -21.26
CA TYR A 2 -4.96 -3.12 -21.75
C TYR A 2 -3.75 -3.58 -20.95
N SER A 3 -2.95 -4.44 -21.57
CA SER A 3 -1.71 -4.93 -21.02
C SER A 3 -0.75 -3.73 -20.89
N ILE A 4 -0.37 -3.41 -19.66
CA ILE A 4 0.63 -2.39 -19.34
C ILE A 4 1.98 -2.98 -19.77
N PRO A 5 2.70 -2.39 -20.75
CA PRO A 5 4.01 -2.89 -21.12
C PRO A 5 4.96 -2.83 -19.92
N SER A 6 5.61 -3.95 -19.62
CA SER A 6 6.47 -4.08 -18.46
C SER A 6 7.73 -3.22 -18.56
N PHE A 7 8.25 -2.87 -17.39
CA PHE A 7 8.95 -1.62 -17.06
C PHE A 7 10.48 -1.65 -17.28
N TYR A 8 11.05 -2.66 -17.94
CA TYR A 8 12.49 -2.95 -17.88
C TYR A 8 13.29 -2.94 -19.20
N GLU A 9 12.70 -2.61 -20.35
CA GLU A 9 13.45 -2.53 -21.62
C GLU A 9 14.19 -1.21 -21.86
N LEU A 10 14.72 -0.59 -20.82
CA LEU A 10 15.73 0.45 -20.97
C LEU A 10 17.00 -0.07 -20.33
N GLY A 11 17.76 -0.83 -21.13
CA GLY A 11 19.11 -1.27 -20.80
C GLY A 11 19.96 -0.14 -20.23
N ASN A 12 20.89 -0.54 -19.37
CA ASN A 12 21.78 0.35 -18.64
C ASN A 12 22.57 1.24 -19.61
N CYS A 13 22.53 2.55 -19.37
CA CYS A 13 23.29 3.56 -20.14
C CYS A 13 24.82 3.33 -20.05
N SER A 14 25.27 2.59 -19.03
CA SER A 14 26.68 2.22 -18.81
C SER A 14 27.19 1.20 -19.83
N ASP A 15 26.36 0.24 -20.22
CA ASP A 15 26.81 -0.94 -20.96
C ASP A 15 27.14 -0.59 -22.42
N PHE A 16 26.46 0.42 -22.97
CA PHE A 16 26.75 1.00 -24.28
C PHE A 16 28.10 1.72 -24.32
N LEU A 17 28.40 2.53 -23.30
CA LEU A 17 29.69 3.25 -23.20
C LEU A 17 30.87 2.30 -23.04
N GLN A 18 30.69 1.24 -22.25
CA GLN A 18 31.76 0.30 -21.96
C GLN A 18 32.16 -0.50 -23.22
N THR A 19 31.18 -0.81 -24.07
CA THR A 19 31.37 -1.52 -25.34
C THR A 19 31.96 -0.60 -26.44
N GLU A 20 31.54 0.67 -26.53
CA GLU A 20 32.19 1.63 -27.44
C GLU A 20 33.63 1.94 -27.02
N MET A 21 33.89 2.07 -25.72
CA MET A 21 35.23 2.39 -25.21
C MET A 21 36.25 1.27 -25.43
N SER A 22 35.86 0.00 -25.27
CA SER A 22 36.75 -1.14 -25.56
C SER A 22 37.15 -1.23 -27.04
N ASN A 23 36.31 -0.72 -27.94
CA ASN A 23 36.57 -0.73 -29.38
C ASN A 23 37.49 0.43 -29.81
N LEU A 24 37.47 1.56 -29.12
CA LEU A 24 38.36 2.69 -29.40
C LEU A 24 39.80 2.48 -28.92
N GLU A 25 40.01 1.73 -27.83
CA GLU A 25 41.37 1.48 -27.30
C GLU A 25 42.19 0.48 -28.16
N ASN A 26 41.54 -0.27 -29.06
CA ASN A 26 42.20 -1.21 -29.97
C ASN A 26 42.67 -0.58 -31.31
N GLY A 27 42.37 0.69 -31.57
CA GLY A 27 42.84 1.41 -32.76
C GLY A 27 44.16 2.15 -32.51
N ASN A 28 45.03 2.27 -33.51
CA ASN A 28 46.27 3.05 -33.41
C ASN A 28 45.97 4.56 -33.60
N LEU A 29 45.28 5.17 -32.64
CA LEU A 29 44.82 6.57 -32.70
C LEU A 29 45.51 7.46 -31.65
N SER A 30 45.73 8.73 -31.99
CA SER A 30 46.44 9.69 -31.12
C SER A 30 45.71 9.87 -29.77
N PRO A 31 46.42 10.00 -28.63
CA PRO A 31 45.81 10.20 -27.31
C PRO A 31 44.79 11.34 -27.24
N ARG A 32 45.00 12.39 -28.04
CA ARG A 32 44.07 13.53 -28.16
C ARG A 32 42.73 13.13 -28.79
N SER A 33 42.75 12.26 -29.79
CA SER A 33 41.54 11.73 -30.45
C SER A 33 40.75 10.78 -29.54
N ILE A 34 41.44 10.00 -28.70
CA ILE A 34 40.80 9.13 -27.69
C ILE A 34 40.08 9.97 -26.64
N ALA A 35 40.72 11.03 -26.14
CA ALA A 35 40.12 11.92 -25.15
C ALA A 35 38.89 12.64 -25.71
N GLU A 36 38.95 13.09 -26.96
CA GLU A 36 37.83 13.73 -27.65
C GLU A 36 36.66 12.76 -27.88
N ALA A 37 36.94 11.53 -28.32
CA ALA A 37 35.92 10.50 -28.47
C ALA A 37 35.29 10.09 -27.12
N LYS A 38 36.08 9.98 -26.05
CA LYS A 38 35.58 9.73 -24.68
C LYS A 38 34.67 10.87 -24.21
N ALA A 39 35.03 12.12 -24.50
CA ALA A 39 34.19 13.28 -24.16
C ALA A 39 32.86 13.29 -24.94
N VAL A 40 32.88 12.94 -26.23
CA VAL A 40 31.68 12.83 -27.08
C VAL A 40 30.77 11.70 -26.59
N ALA A 41 31.32 10.52 -26.31
CA ALA A 41 30.58 9.38 -25.78
C ALA A 41 29.92 9.72 -24.43
N ALA A 42 30.66 10.35 -23.51
CA ALA A 42 30.13 10.80 -22.23
C ALA A 42 28.96 11.80 -22.40
N ASN A 43 29.08 12.77 -23.32
CA ASN A 43 28.00 13.72 -23.61
C ASN A 43 26.75 13.02 -24.18
N ASN A 44 26.93 12.07 -25.09
CA ASN A 44 25.82 11.30 -25.67
C ASN A 44 25.10 10.47 -24.60
N SER A 45 25.84 9.81 -23.71
CA SER A 45 25.26 9.08 -22.58
C SER A 45 24.49 10.00 -21.63
N HIS A 46 25.01 11.19 -21.32
CA HIS A 46 24.29 12.17 -20.50
C HIS A 46 22.97 12.61 -21.16
N LYS A 47 22.99 12.91 -22.46
CA LYS A 47 21.79 13.26 -23.23
C LYS A 47 20.76 12.12 -23.22
N GLU A 48 21.22 10.89 -23.37
CA GLU A 48 20.34 9.73 -23.40
C GLU A 48 19.74 9.43 -22.02
N ALA A 49 20.53 9.55 -20.95
CA ALA A 49 20.06 9.45 -19.57
C ALA A 49 18.96 10.49 -19.27
N GLU A 50 19.14 11.73 -19.69
CA GLU A 50 18.14 12.79 -19.54
C GLU A 50 16.89 12.52 -20.38
N ARG A 51 17.04 12.00 -21.62
CA ARG A 51 15.90 11.56 -22.45
C ARG A 51 15.09 10.46 -21.74
N ARG A 52 15.75 9.45 -21.16
CA ARG A 52 15.08 8.38 -20.39
C ARG A 52 14.36 8.95 -19.16
N ARG A 53 14.99 9.87 -18.42
CA ARG A 53 14.36 10.56 -17.28
C ARG A 53 13.07 11.27 -17.72
N ARG A 54 13.11 12.05 -18.81
CA ARG A 54 11.92 12.75 -19.35
C ARG A 54 10.83 11.78 -19.77
N LYS A 55 11.18 10.66 -20.40
CA LYS A 55 10.22 9.60 -20.75
C LYS A 55 9.51 9.05 -19.51
N ARG A 56 10.24 8.70 -18.44
CA ARG A 56 9.65 8.23 -17.18
C ARG A 56 8.71 9.25 -16.54
N ILE A 57 9.12 10.53 -16.48
CA ILE A 57 8.29 11.60 -15.93
C ILE A 57 6.99 11.76 -16.73
N ASN A 58 7.09 11.80 -18.07
CA ASN A 58 5.91 11.95 -18.92
C ASN A 58 4.98 10.72 -18.82
N ALA A 59 5.52 9.51 -18.61
CA ALA A 59 4.72 8.32 -18.34
C ALA A 59 3.92 8.45 -17.04
N HIS A 60 4.56 8.88 -15.94
CA HIS A 60 3.83 9.13 -14.67
C HIS A 60 2.77 10.23 -14.80
N ILE A 61 3.05 11.31 -15.55
CA ILE A 61 2.06 12.35 -15.83
C ILE A 61 0.88 11.78 -16.63
N ALA A 62 1.14 10.89 -17.60
CA ALA A 62 0.08 10.23 -18.36
C ALA A 62 -0.78 9.34 -17.46
N THR A 63 -0.18 8.51 -16.61
CA THR A 63 -0.91 7.72 -15.60
C THR A 63 -1.76 8.61 -14.70
N LEU A 64 -1.20 9.72 -14.20
CA LEU A 64 -1.93 10.66 -13.34
C LEU A 64 -3.17 11.23 -14.05
N LYS A 65 -3.08 11.55 -15.35
CA LYS A 65 -4.23 11.99 -16.14
C LYS A 65 -5.34 10.94 -16.18
N THR A 66 -5.01 9.64 -16.25
CA THR A 66 -6.02 8.57 -16.31
C THR A 66 -6.77 8.35 -15.00
N ILE A 67 -6.18 8.71 -13.86
CA ILE A 67 -6.76 8.47 -12.53
C ILE A 67 -7.62 9.66 -12.07
N LEU A 68 -7.26 10.87 -12.48
CA LEU A 68 -7.97 12.08 -12.06
C LEU A 68 -9.18 12.37 -12.97
N PRO A 69 -10.28 12.87 -12.39
CA PRO A 69 -11.42 13.32 -13.19
C PRO A 69 -11.07 14.58 -14.00
N ASN A 70 -11.73 14.77 -15.14
CA ASN A 70 -11.71 16.02 -15.93
C ASN A 70 -10.33 16.52 -16.43
N THR A 71 -9.41 15.61 -16.81
CA THR A 71 -8.02 15.96 -17.19
C THR A 71 -7.74 16.08 -18.69
N ILE A 72 -8.77 15.96 -19.55
CA ILE A 72 -8.61 15.79 -21.02
C ILE A 72 -7.83 16.95 -21.67
N LYS A 73 -7.87 18.18 -21.09
CA LYS A 73 -7.18 19.37 -21.63
C LYS A 73 -6.38 20.17 -20.59
N THR A 74 -5.99 19.55 -19.48
CA THR A 74 -5.24 20.27 -18.43
C THR A 74 -3.74 20.33 -18.75
N ASP A 75 -3.16 21.52 -18.63
CA ASP A 75 -1.71 21.70 -18.62
C ASP A 75 -1.06 21.01 -17.39
N LYS A 76 0.27 20.93 -17.36
CA LYS A 76 0.99 20.18 -16.31
C LYS A 76 0.80 20.78 -14.91
N ALA A 77 0.74 22.10 -14.79
CA ALA A 77 0.57 22.75 -13.49
C ALA A 77 -0.86 22.54 -12.97
N SER A 78 -1.86 22.74 -13.84
CA SER A 78 -3.26 22.50 -13.49
C SER A 78 -3.54 21.04 -13.12
N LEU A 79 -2.91 20.08 -13.81
CA LEU A 79 -3.03 18.66 -13.47
C LEU A 79 -2.51 18.36 -12.05
N LEU A 80 -1.37 18.93 -11.66
CA LEU A 80 -0.80 18.73 -10.34
C LEU A 80 -1.64 19.42 -9.25
N ALA A 81 -2.18 20.61 -9.52
CA ALA A 81 -3.11 21.29 -8.63
C ALA A 81 -4.38 20.47 -8.39
N GLU A 82 -4.94 19.89 -9.46
CA GLU A 82 -6.11 19.02 -9.41
C GLU A 82 -5.82 17.73 -8.62
N ALA A 83 -4.62 17.15 -8.78
CA ALA A 83 -4.19 16.01 -7.99
C ALA A 83 -4.20 16.31 -6.48
N VAL A 84 -3.62 17.44 -6.09
CA VAL A 84 -3.60 17.90 -4.69
C VAL A 84 -5.02 18.14 -4.18
N ARG A 85 -5.86 18.82 -4.96
CA ARG A 85 -7.26 19.07 -4.63
C ARG A 85 -8.01 17.76 -4.38
N ARG A 86 -7.87 16.78 -5.28
CA ARG A 86 -8.56 15.49 -5.19
C ARG A 86 -8.12 14.67 -3.99
N VAL A 87 -6.81 14.64 -3.68
CA VAL A 87 -6.30 13.95 -2.49
C VAL A 87 -6.85 14.58 -1.21
N ARG A 88 -6.89 15.92 -1.13
CA ARG A 88 -7.47 16.61 0.03
C ARG A 88 -8.96 16.34 0.19
N GLU A 89 -9.71 16.38 -0.90
CA GLU A 89 -11.14 16.07 -0.93
C GLU A 89 -11.39 14.63 -0.46
N LEU A 90 -10.66 13.65 -1.00
CA LEU A 90 -10.77 12.25 -0.59
C LEU A 90 -10.48 12.08 0.91
N LYS A 91 -9.39 12.67 1.41
CA LYS A 91 -9.06 12.62 2.84
C LYS A 91 -10.16 13.21 3.72
N LYS A 92 -10.72 14.35 3.31
CA LYS A 92 -11.82 15.00 4.02
C LYS A 92 -13.06 14.10 4.04
N THR A 93 -13.48 13.59 2.89
CA THR A 93 -14.65 12.70 2.79
C THR A 93 -14.46 11.43 3.62
N THR A 94 -13.28 10.81 3.60
CA THR A 94 -13.00 9.64 4.44
C THR A 94 -13.06 9.98 5.93
N ALA A 95 -12.49 11.11 6.35
CA ALA A 95 -12.54 11.55 7.76
C ALA A 95 -13.97 11.83 8.24
N GLU A 96 -14.80 12.48 7.41
CA GLU A 96 -16.22 12.73 7.69
C GLU A 96 -16.99 11.43 7.84
N LEU A 97 -16.76 10.46 6.95
CA LEU A 97 -17.40 9.13 7.02
C LEU A 97 -16.99 8.33 8.26
N THR A 98 -15.74 8.47 8.72
CA THR A 98 -15.26 7.80 9.94
C THR A 98 -15.74 8.48 11.23
N ALA A 99 -15.89 9.81 11.24
CA ALA A 99 -16.37 10.54 12.42
C ALA A 99 -17.84 10.22 12.73
N MET A 100 -18.65 9.97 11.70
CA MET A 100 -20.03 9.49 11.85
C MET A 100 -20.13 8.07 12.46
N GLU A 101 -19.01 7.36 12.70
CA GLU A 101 -19.00 6.08 13.43
C GLU A 101 -19.08 6.26 14.95
N GLU A 102 -18.78 7.45 15.49
CA GLU A 102 -18.64 7.70 16.95
C GLU A 102 -19.90 8.33 17.60
N GLU A 103 -20.83 8.87 16.81
CA GLU A 103 -22.08 9.46 17.31
C GLU A 103 -23.29 8.56 16.96
N ASP A 104 -23.71 7.79 17.97
CA ASP A 104 -25.08 7.33 18.25
C ASP A 104 -25.88 6.43 17.28
N THR A 105 -26.32 5.31 17.87
CA THR A 105 -27.48 4.45 17.60
C THR A 105 -27.42 3.43 16.46
N ASP A 106 -27.44 2.15 16.87
CA ASP A 106 -27.66 0.95 16.07
C ASP A 106 -29.11 0.87 15.52
N ASP A 107 -29.64 1.95 14.92
CA ASP A 107 -30.95 1.88 14.25
C ASP A 107 -30.83 1.28 12.84
N ILE A 108 -31.59 0.21 12.62
CA ILE A 108 -31.54 -0.71 11.47
C ILE A 108 -32.11 -0.07 10.18
N SER A 109 -32.58 1.18 10.23
CA SER A 109 -33.54 1.71 9.25
C SER A 109 -33.02 2.78 8.27
N ASN A 110 -31.85 3.41 8.47
CA ASN A 110 -31.37 4.44 7.53
C ASN A 110 -29.91 4.28 7.10
N THR A 111 -29.79 3.50 6.03
CA THR A 111 -28.68 3.24 5.10
C THR A 111 -28.03 4.52 4.55
N LYS A 112 -27.27 5.27 5.36
CA LYS A 112 -26.36 6.31 4.85
C LYS A 112 -24.92 6.01 5.24
N LEU A 113 -24.38 4.96 4.59
CA LEU A 113 -22.96 4.73 4.35
C LEU A 113 -22.07 4.78 5.60
N LYS A 114 -22.28 3.84 6.52
CA LYS A 114 -21.26 3.40 7.48
C LYS A 114 -20.12 2.74 6.71
N CYS A 115 -19.19 3.54 6.21
CA CYS A 115 -18.10 3.05 5.36
C CYS A 115 -16.96 2.51 6.23
N ILE A 116 -16.81 1.19 6.23
CA ILE A 116 -15.80 0.46 6.98
C ILE A 116 -14.46 0.56 6.25
N PHE A 117 -13.84 1.73 6.22
CA PHE A 117 -12.53 1.85 5.59
C PHE A 117 -11.43 1.29 6.52
N PRO A 118 -10.50 0.46 5.99
CA PRO A 118 -9.29 0.10 6.72
C PRO A 118 -8.46 1.35 7.07
N SER A 119 -7.96 1.40 8.30
CA SER A 119 -6.94 2.37 8.73
C SER A 119 -5.61 2.07 8.04
N GLU A 120 -4.71 3.05 7.98
CA GLU A 120 -3.34 2.88 7.48
C GLU A 120 -2.49 2.02 8.43
N THR A 121 -2.95 1.81 9.67
CA THR A 121 -2.23 1.05 10.70
C THR A 121 -3.05 -0.12 11.24
N ASP A 122 -2.36 -1.04 11.91
CA ASP A 122 -2.99 -2.20 12.52
C ASP A 122 -3.72 -1.80 13.80
N GLU A 123 -5.00 -2.10 13.88
CA GLU A 123 -5.88 -1.68 14.98
C GLU A 123 -6.76 -2.84 15.43
N LEU A 124 -6.86 -3.02 16.75
CA LEU A 124 -7.77 -3.98 17.38
C LEU A 124 -8.56 -3.26 18.48
N LYS A 125 -9.88 -3.17 18.29
CA LYS A 125 -10.83 -2.62 19.26
C LYS A 125 -11.84 -3.71 19.62
N VAL A 126 -12.04 -3.98 20.91
CA VAL A 126 -13.03 -4.96 21.39
C VAL A 126 -13.82 -4.31 22.52
N SER A 127 -15.13 -4.26 22.40
CA SER A 127 -16.05 -3.66 23.37
C SER A 127 -17.35 -4.45 23.47
N TYR A 128 -18.08 -4.28 24.56
CA TYR A 128 -19.46 -4.75 24.64
C TYR A 128 -20.39 -3.90 23.77
N CYS A 129 -21.50 -4.47 23.33
CA CYS A 129 -22.61 -3.71 22.75
C CYS A 129 -23.50 -3.16 23.87
N ASP A 130 -23.93 -1.90 23.74
CA ASP A 130 -24.72 -1.19 24.77
C ASP A 130 -26.20 -1.58 24.76
N ASP A 131 -26.65 -2.36 23.78
CA ASP A 131 -28.02 -2.83 23.58
C ASP A 131 -28.46 -3.95 24.54
N ASN A 132 -27.64 -4.26 25.55
CA ASN A 132 -27.87 -5.34 26.52
C ASN A 132 -28.04 -6.73 25.87
N SER A 133 -27.60 -6.89 24.62
CA SER A 133 -27.68 -8.15 23.85
C SER A 133 -26.68 -9.22 24.32
N GLY A 134 -25.72 -8.83 25.16
CA GLY A 134 -24.59 -9.68 25.55
C GLY A 134 -23.65 -10.00 24.38
N LEU A 135 -23.72 -9.23 23.28
CA LEU A 135 -22.80 -9.32 22.15
C LEU A 135 -21.54 -8.49 22.41
N ILE A 136 -20.43 -9.01 21.91
CA ILE A 136 -19.14 -8.32 21.91
C ILE A 136 -18.87 -7.86 20.49
N LYS A 137 -18.65 -6.57 20.31
CA LYS A 137 -18.20 -5.97 19.05
C LYS A 137 -16.67 -5.99 19.01
N ALA A 138 -16.12 -6.66 18.02
CA ALA A 138 -14.68 -6.73 17.78
C ALA A 138 -14.33 -6.22 16.39
N SER A 139 -13.53 -5.17 16.33
CA SER A 139 -13.01 -4.56 15.10
C SER A 139 -11.52 -4.83 15.00
N ILE A 140 -11.10 -5.50 13.92
CA ILE A 140 -9.70 -5.75 13.56
C ILE A 140 -9.40 -5.11 12.21
N CYS A 141 -8.30 -4.38 12.12
CA CYS A 141 -7.76 -3.80 10.90
C CYS A 141 -6.31 -4.27 10.75
N CYS A 142 -5.98 -4.91 9.63
CA CYS A 142 -4.65 -5.47 9.38
C CYS A 142 -4.36 -5.61 7.88
N GLU A 143 -3.15 -6.06 7.53
CA GLU A 143 -2.80 -6.40 6.14
C GLU A 143 -3.69 -7.53 5.60
N ASP A 144 -4.14 -7.38 4.35
CA ASP A 144 -4.96 -8.38 3.66
C ASP A 144 -4.08 -9.52 3.18
N ARG A 145 -4.22 -10.69 3.83
CA ARG A 145 -3.48 -11.90 3.49
C ARG A 145 -4.42 -13.10 3.37
N PRO A 146 -4.08 -14.10 2.52
CA PRO A 146 -5.01 -15.17 2.18
C PRO A 146 -5.57 -15.96 3.38
N GLU A 147 -4.79 -16.10 4.45
CA GLU A 147 -5.16 -16.89 5.63
C GLU A 147 -5.99 -16.12 6.65
N ILE A 148 -6.17 -14.79 6.50
CA ILE A 148 -6.74 -13.94 7.56
C ILE A 148 -8.12 -14.41 8.01
N ILE A 149 -8.98 -14.78 7.07
CA ILE A 149 -10.35 -15.26 7.36
C ILE A 149 -10.31 -16.57 8.12
N LEU A 150 -9.46 -17.51 7.70
CA LEU A 150 -9.32 -18.82 8.35
C LEU A 150 -8.80 -18.66 9.77
N GLU A 151 -7.83 -17.77 9.99
CA GLU A 151 -7.28 -17.49 11.30
C GLU A 151 -8.28 -16.80 12.23
N LEU A 152 -9.08 -15.86 11.71
CA LEU A 152 -10.20 -15.29 12.45
C LEU A 152 -11.19 -16.37 12.87
N ILE A 153 -11.57 -17.28 11.96
CA ILE A 153 -12.44 -18.41 12.27
C ILE A 153 -11.84 -19.29 13.36
N GLN A 154 -10.55 -19.61 13.29
CA GLN A 154 -9.85 -20.41 14.30
C GLN A 154 -9.80 -19.72 15.66
N ALA A 155 -9.48 -18.43 15.68
CA ALA A 155 -9.45 -17.61 16.90
C ALA A 155 -10.84 -17.49 17.55
N LEU A 156 -11.90 -17.36 16.76
CA LEU A 156 -13.27 -17.34 17.27
C LEU A 156 -13.69 -18.71 17.83
N LYS A 157 -13.32 -19.80 17.14
CA LYS A 157 -13.59 -21.17 17.61
C LYS A 157 -12.87 -21.47 18.93
N SER A 158 -11.63 -21.03 19.11
CA SER A 158 -10.86 -21.28 20.34
C SER A 158 -11.49 -20.64 21.58
N VAL A 159 -12.23 -19.56 21.41
CA VAL A 159 -12.96 -18.87 22.49
C VAL A 159 -14.43 -19.27 22.59
N ARG A 160 -14.88 -20.30 21.84
CA ARG A 160 -16.29 -20.68 21.74
C ARG A 160 -17.19 -19.50 21.33
N GLY A 161 -16.66 -18.61 20.50
CA GLY A 161 -17.34 -17.45 19.96
C GLY A 161 -18.19 -17.82 18.75
N LYS A 162 -19.47 -17.43 18.78
CA LYS A 162 -20.41 -17.50 17.66
C LYS A 162 -20.58 -16.11 17.06
N VAL A 163 -20.24 -15.95 15.79
CA VAL A 163 -20.42 -14.69 15.07
C VAL A 163 -21.89 -14.56 14.68
N MET A 164 -22.53 -13.48 15.13
CA MET A 164 -23.93 -13.15 14.82
C MET A 164 -24.04 -12.20 13.63
N ARG A 165 -23.06 -11.30 13.47
CA ARG A 165 -22.92 -10.39 12.33
C ARG A 165 -21.45 -10.18 12.03
N ALA A 166 -21.11 -10.06 10.76
CA ALA A 166 -19.80 -9.67 10.30
C ALA A 166 -19.93 -8.63 9.19
N GLU A 167 -19.13 -7.59 9.28
CA GLU A 167 -18.96 -6.62 8.21
C GLU A 167 -17.47 -6.52 7.89
N MET A 168 -17.13 -6.61 6.60
CA MET A 168 -15.75 -6.68 6.15
C MET A 168 -15.55 -5.77 4.96
N ALA A 169 -14.38 -5.14 4.90
CA ALA A 169 -13.98 -4.31 3.78
C ALA A 169 -12.48 -4.46 3.55
N THR A 170 -12.11 -4.55 2.28
CA THR A 170 -10.71 -4.65 1.85
C THR A 170 -10.41 -3.55 0.84
N VAL A 171 -9.38 -2.75 1.14
CA VAL A 171 -8.94 -1.63 0.28
C VAL A 171 -7.42 -1.54 0.35
N GLY A 172 -6.75 -1.44 -0.81
CA GLY A 172 -5.33 -1.14 -0.87
C GLY A 172 -4.40 -2.15 -0.16
N GLY A 173 -4.76 -3.43 -0.16
CA GLY A 173 -3.99 -4.48 0.52
C GLY A 173 -4.19 -4.51 2.04
N ARG A 174 -5.21 -3.81 2.56
CA ARG A 174 -5.60 -3.85 3.97
C ARG A 174 -7.04 -4.29 4.11
N THR A 175 -7.35 -4.98 5.21
CA THR A 175 -8.68 -5.47 5.52
C THR A 175 -9.12 -5.01 6.91
N LYS A 176 -10.36 -4.54 7.03
CA LYS A 176 -11.04 -4.22 8.29
C LYS A 176 -12.24 -5.14 8.43
N SER A 177 -12.29 -5.87 9.54
CA SER A 177 -13.38 -6.79 9.89
C SER A 177 -14.00 -6.35 11.21
N ILE A 178 -15.31 -6.08 11.20
CA ILE A 178 -16.11 -5.78 12.38
C ILE A 178 -17.03 -6.97 12.62
N LEU A 179 -16.90 -7.59 13.79
CA LEU A 179 -17.56 -8.83 14.15
C LEU A 179 -18.40 -8.60 15.41
N TRP A 180 -19.66 -9.01 15.38
CA TRP A 180 -20.52 -9.10 16.57
C TRP A 180 -20.56 -10.55 17.01
N VAL A 181 -19.99 -10.83 18.18
CA VAL A 181 -19.68 -12.18 18.65
C VAL A 181 -20.39 -12.45 19.98
N GLN A 182 -21.06 -13.58 20.09
CA GLN A 182 -21.55 -14.13 21.33
C GLN A 182 -20.60 -15.23 21.83
N ILE A 183 -20.12 -15.15 23.07
CA ILE A 183 -19.26 -16.18 23.67
C ILE A 183 -20.10 -17.14 24.52
N LEU A 184 -20.05 -18.43 24.21
CA LEU A 184 -20.83 -19.45 24.92
C LEU A 184 -20.07 -20.00 26.15
N GLY A 185 -20.67 -19.89 27.34
CA GLY A 185 -20.27 -20.67 28.53
C GLY A 185 -19.26 -20.03 29.48
N THR A 186 -19.06 -18.70 29.46
CA THR A 186 -18.23 -17.99 30.45
C THR A 186 -19.09 -17.29 31.50
N VAL A 187 -19.07 -17.80 32.73
CA VAL A 187 -19.69 -17.18 33.91
C VAL A 187 -18.72 -16.12 34.44
N GLY A 188 -18.70 -14.94 33.81
CA GLY A 188 -17.81 -13.85 34.19
C GLY A 188 -17.60 -12.86 33.04
N ASN A 189 -18.12 -11.64 33.21
CA ASN A 189 -18.16 -10.62 32.15
C ASN A 189 -16.79 -9.99 31.82
N GLU A 190 -15.74 -10.12 32.63
CA GLU A 190 -14.43 -9.56 32.27
C GLU A 190 -13.53 -10.56 31.51
N ASP A 191 -13.64 -11.85 31.82
CA ASP A 191 -12.74 -12.88 31.27
C ASP A 191 -13.00 -13.16 29.78
N SER A 192 -14.25 -13.02 29.33
CA SER A 192 -14.67 -13.32 27.96
C SER A 192 -14.13 -12.29 26.95
N LEU A 193 -14.24 -11.00 27.25
CA LEU A 193 -13.69 -9.91 26.43
C LEU A 193 -12.15 -9.99 26.36
N GLY A 194 -11.48 -10.21 27.50
CA GLY A 194 -10.03 -10.37 27.54
C GLY A 194 -9.55 -11.56 26.71
N THR A 195 -10.29 -12.69 26.75
CA THR A 195 -9.95 -13.90 25.99
C THR A 195 -10.14 -13.69 24.49
N LEU A 196 -11.25 -13.08 24.06
CA LEU A 196 -11.46 -12.72 22.65
C LEU A 196 -10.40 -11.74 22.15
N ARG A 197 -10.10 -10.69 22.94
CA ARG A 197 -9.07 -9.71 22.60
C ARG A 197 -7.70 -10.38 22.40
N ARG A 198 -7.31 -11.30 23.27
CA ARG A 198 -6.07 -12.08 23.11
C ARG A 198 -6.09 -12.95 21.86
N ALA A 199 -7.18 -13.69 21.62
CA ALA A 199 -7.30 -14.57 20.45
C ALA A 199 -7.20 -13.78 19.13
N MET A 200 -7.86 -12.63 19.04
CA MET A 200 -7.78 -11.76 17.85
C MET A 200 -6.43 -11.05 17.73
N LYS A 201 -5.79 -10.71 18.86
CA LYS A 201 -4.44 -10.14 18.87
C LYS A 201 -3.41 -11.10 18.24
N VAL A 202 -3.52 -12.40 18.50
CA VAL A 202 -2.68 -13.43 17.86
C VAL A 202 -2.82 -13.41 16.33
N VAL A 203 -4.05 -13.27 15.81
CA VAL A 203 -4.31 -13.18 14.37
C VAL A 203 -3.63 -11.95 13.75
N MET A 204 -3.73 -10.80 14.44
CA MET A 204 -3.11 -9.55 14.01
C MET A 204 -1.58 -9.63 14.04
N ASP A 205 -1.01 -10.18 15.11
CA ASP A 205 0.45 -10.24 15.29
C ASP A 205 1.11 -11.28 14.38
N LYS A 206 0.40 -12.34 13.97
CA LYS A 206 0.92 -13.38 13.06
C LYS A 206 1.36 -12.82 11.69
N SER A 207 0.83 -11.66 11.29
CA SER A 207 1.26 -10.92 10.10
C SER A 207 2.68 -10.38 10.20
N THR A 208 3.17 -10.03 11.40
CA THR A 208 4.54 -9.50 11.57
C THR A 208 5.64 -10.55 11.43
N LEU A 209 5.30 -11.85 11.54
CA LEU A 209 6.26 -12.95 11.41
C LEU A 209 6.50 -13.38 9.96
N LEU A 210 5.54 -13.14 9.06
CA LEU A 210 5.66 -13.48 7.63
C LEU A 210 6.21 -12.33 6.77
N ALA A 211 6.30 -11.11 7.32
CA ALA A 211 6.95 -9.97 6.69
C ALA A 211 8.46 -10.20 6.40
N GLY A 212 9.04 -11.29 6.91
CA GLY A 212 10.42 -11.72 6.62
C GLY A 212 10.59 -12.67 5.42
N SER A 213 9.52 -13.16 4.79
CA SER A 213 9.62 -14.20 3.76
C SER A 213 8.68 -13.95 2.58
N GLY A 214 9.02 -12.99 1.72
CA GLY A 214 8.23 -12.77 0.50
C GLY A 214 8.72 -11.64 -0.40
N GLN A 215 9.76 -11.94 -1.18
CA GLN A 215 10.19 -11.24 -2.40
C GLN A 215 10.68 -9.78 -2.26
N ALA A 216 12.01 -9.70 -2.26
CA ALA A 216 12.82 -8.54 -2.57
C ALA A 216 12.27 -7.69 -3.74
N LEU A 217 12.03 -6.41 -3.46
CA LEU A 217 12.42 -5.37 -4.42
C LEU A 217 13.94 -5.20 -4.30
N PRO A 218 14.72 -5.22 -5.40
CA PRO A 218 16.13 -4.87 -5.35
C PRO A 218 16.22 -3.36 -5.10
N GLY A 219 16.19 -2.97 -3.83
CA GLY A 219 16.59 -1.66 -3.38
C GLY A 219 18.09 -1.53 -3.60
N ASN A 220 18.50 -1.10 -4.79
CA ASN A 220 19.85 -0.65 -5.09
C ASN A 220 20.17 0.64 -4.29
N LYS A 221 20.38 0.50 -2.98
CA LYS A 221 21.12 1.47 -2.18
C LYS A 221 22.56 0.96 -2.11
N ARG A 222 23.44 1.56 -2.92
CA ARG A 222 24.88 1.36 -2.76
C ARG A 222 25.28 1.81 -1.35
N PRO A 223 26.03 1.03 -0.57
CA PRO A 223 26.62 1.50 0.68
C PRO A 223 27.61 2.62 0.35
N ARG A 224 27.43 3.81 0.95
CA ARG A 224 28.50 4.81 0.99
C ARG A 224 29.44 4.42 2.12
N TYR A 225 30.58 3.82 1.78
CA TYR A 225 31.72 3.79 2.69
C TYR A 225 32.30 5.21 2.76
N TYR A 226 32.27 5.81 3.94
CA TYR A 226 33.11 6.95 4.26
C TYR A 226 34.43 6.39 4.76
N HIS A 227 35.51 6.64 4.03
CA HIS A 227 36.86 6.55 4.60
C HIS A 227 37.10 7.84 5.39
N PHE A 228 37.31 7.69 6.69
CA PHE A 228 38.13 8.60 7.50
C PHE A 228 39.34 7.83 7.97
#